data_AF-A0A388QQF2-F1
#
_entry.id   AF-A0A388QQF2-F1
#
_cell.length_a   1.000
_cell.length_b   1.000
_cell.length_c   1.000
_cell.angle_alpha   90.00
_cell.angle_beta   90.00
_cell.angle_gamma   90.00
#
_symmetry.space_group_name_H-M   'P 1'
#
loop_
_entity.id
_entity.type
_entity.pdbx_description
1 polymer ?
#
loop_
_entity_poly.entity_id
_entity_poly.type
_entity_poly.pdbx_seq_one_letter_code
_entity_poly.pdbx_strand_id
1 'polypeptide(L)'
;MRFLLWLGLVGFATVGAAEGDTPVRPAGTLPRTGDPLPSLEEIQTIRKIMELQPERLSRIRVAIEKLERMSPDARADYATRLAKYEQASPEDRPKLMKEMRERGFSSRLLEHHLKTLSPDKANDERTRFLALSPEDRQEYVHKLAEKYAGELGKGKGDKKEDGKRRKDDPVAPAPDAAK
;
A
#
# COMPACT_ATOMS: atom_id res chain seq x y z
N MET A 1 33.48 29.30 -45.37
CA MET A 1 32.14 29.91 -45.55
C MET A 1 31.67 30.30 -44.14
N ARG A 2 31.78 31.57 -43.72
CA ARG A 2 30.72 32.62 -43.81
C ARG A 2 29.51 32.23 -42.92
N PHE A 3 29.08 32.90 -41.86
CA PHE A 3 29.28 34.25 -41.29
C PHE A 3 28.99 34.24 -39.77
N LEU A 4 29.69 35.11 -39.03
CA LEU A 4 29.24 35.68 -37.75
C LEU A 4 28.01 36.57 -37.96
N LEU A 5 27.06 36.60 -37.01
CA LEU A 5 26.58 37.89 -36.47
C LEU A 5 25.80 37.73 -35.16
N TRP A 6 26.09 38.70 -34.30
CA TRP A 6 25.65 38.95 -32.93
C TRP A 6 24.60 40.08 -32.93
N LEU A 7 24.01 40.35 -31.77
CA LEU A 7 22.98 41.38 -31.46
C LEU A 7 21.57 41.08 -32.01
N GLY A 8 20.48 41.20 -31.27
CA GLY A 8 20.23 41.88 -30.01
C GLY A 8 18.89 42.60 -30.15
N LEU A 9 17.94 42.37 -29.25
CA LEU A 9 16.91 43.37 -28.99
C LEU A 9 16.32 43.18 -27.59
N VAL A 10 16.52 44.23 -26.80
CA VAL A 10 15.84 44.53 -25.55
C VAL A 10 14.36 44.72 -25.85
N GLY A 11 13.50 43.99 -25.14
CA GLY A 11 12.07 44.27 -25.02
C GLY A 11 11.76 44.58 -23.56
N PHE A 12 11.73 45.87 -23.23
CA PHE A 12 11.18 46.38 -21.97
C PHE A 12 9.67 46.55 -22.17
N ALA A 13 8.86 45.89 -21.35
CA ALA A 13 7.47 46.26 -21.15
C ALA A 13 7.10 46.02 -19.68
N THR A 14 6.49 47.05 -19.13
CA THR A 14 6.31 47.41 -17.72
C THR A 14 5.18 46.69 -17.00
N VAL A 15 5.43 46.44 -15.71
CA VAL A 15 4.52 46.57 -14.55
C VAL A 15 3.08 46.05 -14.69
N GLY A 16 2.81 44.95 -13.97
CA GLY A 16 1.53 44.68 -13.35
C GLY A 16 1.76 44.37 -11.87
N ALA A 17 1.55 45.36 -11.00
CA ALA A 17 1.42 45.14 -9.57
C ALA A 17 0.00 44.63 -9.29
N ALA A 18 -0.13 43.48 -8.66
CA ALA A 18 -1.31 43.10 -7.91
C ALA A 18 -0.86 42.22 -6.74
N GLU A 19 -1.05 42.78 -5.55
CA GLU A 19 -0.93 42.14 -4.26
C GLU A 19 -1.73 40.84 -4.19
N GLY A 20 -1.26 39.91 -3.37
CA GLY A 20 -2.02 38.73 -2.98
C GLY A 20 -1.14 37.52 -2.77
N ASP A 21 -0.39 37.54 -1.66
CA ASP A 21 0.18 36.33 -1.06
C ASP A 21 -0.97 35.35 -0.80
N THR A 22 -1.15 34.41 -1.73
CA THR A 22 -2.05 33.27 -1.58
C THR A 22 -1.18 32.04 -1.48
N PRO A 23 -1.32 31.21 -0.43
CA PRO A 23 -0.55 29.99 -0.34
C PRO A 23 -0.88 29.15 -1.58
N VAL A 24 0.15 28.82 -2.35
CA VAL A 24 0.06 27.89 -3.48
C VAL A 24 -0.46 26.57 -2.93
N ARG A 25 -1.78 26.39 -3.02
CA ARG A 25 -2.43 25.10 -2.84
C ARG A 25 -1.79 24.19 -3.89
N PRO A 26 -1.21 23.03 -3.53
CA PRO A 26 -0.71 22.11 -4.54
C PRO A 26 -1.88 21.81 -5.47
N ALA A 27 -1.72 22.19 -6.75
CA ALA A 27 -2.72 21.97 -7.76
C ALA A 27 -2.99 20.45 -7.77
N GLY A 28 -4.18 20.07 -7.29
CA GLY A 28 -4.70 18.75 -7.60
C GLY A 28 -4.64 18.63 -9.11
N THR A 29 -4.08 17.54 -9.61
CA THR A 29 -3.93 17.25 -11.03
C THR A 29 -5.33 17.30 -11.66
N LEU A 30 -5.72 18.46 -12.19
CA LEU A 30 -6.83 18.52 -13.13
C LEU A 30 -6.40 17.69 -14.34
N PRO A 31 -7.27 16.82 -14.87
CA PRO A 31 -6.93 16.03 -16.05
C PRO A 31 -6.43 17.00 -17.13
N ARG A 32 -5.23 16.74 -17.64
CA ARG A 32 -4.73 17.51 -18.79
C ARG A 32 -5.70 17.24 -19.93
N THR A 33 -6.02 18.26 -20.71
CA THR A 33 -6.82 18.12 -21.94
C THR A 33 -6.18 17.04 -22.83
N GLY A 34 -6.71 15.81 -22.77
CA GLY A 34 -6.11 14.63 -23.40
C GLY A 34 -6.12 13.35 -22.54
N ASP A 35 -6.31 13.45 -21.22
CA ASP A 35 -6.49 12.26 -20.39
C ASP A 35 -7.87 11.65 -20.67
N PRO A 36 -7.97 10.32 -20.91
CA PRO A 36 -9.25 9.67 -21.13
C PRO A 36 -10.17 9.91 -19.94
N LEU A 37 -11.46 10.13 -20.20
CA LEU A 37 -12.46 10.19 -19.13
C LEU A 37 -12.41 8.89 -18.33
N PRO A 38 -12.59 8.95 -17.00
CA PRO A 38 -12.58 7.75 -16.18
C PRO A 38 -13.64 6.76 -16.66
N SER A 39 -13.27 5.49 -16.73
CA SER A 39 -14.16 4.39 -17.06
C SER A 39 -15.29 4.26 -16.04
N LEU A 40 -16.37 3.55 -16.41
CA LEU A 40 -17.49 3.32 -15.51
C LEU A 40 -17.07 2.61 -14.22
N GLU A 41 -16.13 1.67 -14.30
CA GLU A 41 -15.59 0.95 -13.13
C GLU A 41 -14.81 1.88 -12.20
N GLU A 42 -14.00 2.78 -12.77
CA GLU A 42 -13.27 3.79 -12.00
C GLU A 42 -14.24 4.78 -11.33
N ILE A 43 -15.27 5.24 -12.04
CA ILE A 43 -16.31 6.12 -11.48
C ILE A 43 -17.02 5.44 -10.30
N GLN A 44 -17.40 4.16 -10.44
CA GLN A 44 -18.03 3.39 -9.37
C GLN A 44 -17.09 3.22 -8.17
N THR A 45 -15.80 2.98 -8.43
CA THR A 45 -14.78 2.86 -7.40
C THR A 45 -14.61 4.17 -6.64
N ILE A 46 -14.53 5.31 -7.34
CA ILE A 46 -14.45 6.64 -6.74
C ILE A 46 -15.67 6.90 -5.85
N ARG A 47 -16.89 6.62 -6.33
CA ARG A 47 -18.12 6.78 -5.54
C ARG A 47 -18.05 5.96 -4.24
N LYS A 48 -17.68 4.68 -4.33
CA LYS A 48 -17.53 3.81 -3.15
C LYS A 48 -16.50 4.38 -2.17
N ILE A 49 -15.38 4.92 -2.65
CA ILE A 49 -14.36 5.53 -1.78
C ILE A 49 -14.91 6.77 -1.06
N MET A 50 -15.69 7.61 -1.76
CA MET A 50 -16.29 8.80 -1.16
C MET A 50 -17.32 8.48 -0.07
N GLU A 51 -17.93 7.30 -0.11
CA GLU A 51 -18.90 6.82 0.89
C GLU A 51 -18.23 6.14 2.10
N LEU A 52 -16.91 5.93 2.09
CA LEU A 52 -16.21 5.29 3.20
C LEU A 52 -16.07 6.19 4.42
N GLN A 53 -16.19 5.57 5.60
CA GLN A 53 -15.86 6.21 6.87
C GLN A 53 -14.38 6.67 6.90
N PRO A 54 -14.06 7.80 7.55
CA PRO A 54 -12.71 8.37 7.53
C PRO A 54 -11.63 7.41 8.05
N GLU A 55 -11.93 6.56 9.02
CA GLU A 55 -11.00 5.55 9.56
C GLU A 55 -10.74 4.43 8.56
N ARG A 56 -11.73 4.05 7.75
CA ARG A 56 -11.53 3.08 6.65
C ARG A 56 -10.65 3.69 5.58
N LEU A 57 -10.91 4.93 5.21
CA LEU A 57 -10.14 5.64 4.20
C LEU A 57 -8.68 5.86 4.63
N SER A 58 -8.44 6.19 5.91
CA SER A 58 -7.09 6.26 6.48
C SER A 58 -6.35 4.92 6.36
N ARG A 59 -7.01 3.80 6.67
CA ARG A 59 -6.39 2.47 6.54
C ARG A 59 -6.03 2.14 5.09
N ILE A 60 -6.90 2.48 4.15
CA ILE A 60 -6.63 2.28 2.72
C ILE A 60 -5.44 3.12 2.27
N ARG A 61 -5.35 4.39 2.67
CA ARG A 61 -4.18 5.25 2.36
C ARG A 61 -2.88 4.63 2.84
N VAL A 62 -2.82 4.17 4.10
CA VAL A 62 -1.64 3.50 4.65
C VAL A 62 -1.29 2.22 3.88
N ALA A 63 -2.29 1.46 3.45
CA ALA A 63 -2.07 0.25 2.65
C ALA A 63 -1.51 0.59 1.26
N ILE A 64 -2.03 1.64 0.60
CA ILE A 64 -1.54 2.11 -0.70
C ILE A 64 -0.09 2.59 -0.57
N GLU A 65 0.22 3.47 0.39
CA GLU A 65 1.59 3.94 0.59
C GLU A 65 2.56 2.78 0.86
N LYS A 66 2.11 1.74 1.58
CA LYS A 66 2.91 0.54 1.81
C LYS A 66 3.20 -0.19 0.50
N LEU A 67 2.18 -0.36 -0.36
CA LEU A 67 2.35 -0.98 -1.68
C LEU A 67 3.26 -0.15 -2.58
N GLU A 68 3.14 1.17 -2.58
CA GLU A 68 3.98 2.07 -3.37
C GLU A 68 5.46 1.99 -2.98
N ARG A 69 5.76 1.79 -1.70
CA ARG A 69 7.12 1.60 -1.17
C ARG A 69 7.69 0.20 -1.42
N MET A 70 6.88 -0.78 -1.83
CA MET A 70 7.39 -2.11 -2.17
C MET A 70 8.16 -2.09 -3.49
N SER A 71 9.18 -2.95 -3.60
CA SER A 71 9.83 -3.20 -4.89
C SER A 71 8.84 -3.79 -5.91
N PRO A 72 9.09 -3.65 -7.23
CA PRO A 72 8.26 -4.26 -8.27
C PRO A 72 8.04 -5.76 -8.05
N ASP A 73 9.10 -6.50 -7.69
CA ASP A 73 9.02 -7.93 -7.41
C ASP A 73 8.16 -8.24 -6.19
N ALA A 74 8.31 -7.46 -5.11
CA ALA A 74 7.49 -7.63 -3.90
C ALA A 74 6.02 -7.30 -4.16
N ARG A 75 5.71 -6.33 -5.03
CA ARG A 75 4.34 -6.04 -5.46
C ARG A 75 3.76 -7.18 -6.30
N ALA A 76 4.52 -7.74 -7.23
CA ALA A 76 4.09 -8.87 -8.06
C ALA A 76 3.77 -10.09 -7.19
N ASP A 77 4.67 -10.42 -6.26
CA ASP A 77 4.49 -11.47 -5.25
C ASP A 77 3.20 -11.27 -4.43
N TYR A 78 2.95 -10.03 -3.99
CA TYR A 78 1.75 -9.68 -3.22
C TYR A 78 0.49 -9.86 -4.07
N ALA A 79 0.50 -9.40 -5.32
CA ALA A 79 -0.62 -9.53 -6.26
C ALA A 79 -0.96 -11.01 -6.54
N THR A 80 0.04 -11.88 -6.75
CA THR A 80 -0.19 -13.32 -6.94
C THR A 80 -0.86 -13.96 -5.73
N ARG A 81 -0.48 -13.57 -4.50
CA ARG A 81 -1.10 -14.10 -3.27
C ARG A 81 -2.51 -13.56 -3.08
N LEU A 82 -2.72 -12.28 -3.40
CA LEU A 82 -4.05 -11.67 -3.33
C LEU A 82 -5.02 -12.36 -4.30
N ALA A 83 -4.59 -12.64 -5.53
CA ALA A 83 -5.39 -13.41 -6.50
C ALA A 83 -5.74 -14.81 -5.98
N LYS A 84 -4.78 -15.51 -5.35
CA LYS A 84 -5.05 -16.81 -4.70
C LYS A 84 -6.09 -16.69 -3.59
N TYR A 85 -6.02 -15.64 -2.78
CA TYR A 85 -7.01 -15.38 -1.71
C TYR A 85 -8.40 -15.09 -2.27
N GLU A 86 -8.50 -14.29 -3.33
CA GLU A 86 -9.78 -13.93 -3.96
C GLU A 86 -10.48 -15.17 -4.53
N GLN A 87 -9.71 -16.06 -5.15
CA GLN A 87 -10.17 -17.32 -5.75
C GLN A 87 -10.42 -18.43 -4.72
N ALA A 88 -9.89 -18.30 -3.49
CA ALA A 88 -10.02 -19.32 -2.46
C ALA A 88 -11.42 -19.42 -1.88
N SER A 89 -11.77 -20.64 -1.44
CA SER A 89 -13.00 -20.91 -0.72
C SER A 89 -13.08 -20.11 0.59
N PRO A 90 -14.28 -19.81 1.12
CA PRO A 90 -14.44 -19.15 2.41
C PRO A 90 -13.70 -19.84 3.56
N GLU A 91 -13.52 -21.16 3.49
CA GLU A 91 -12.85 -21.98 4.50
C GLU A 91 -11.32 -21.84 4.46
N ASP A 92 -10.75 -21.64 3.27
CA ASP A 92 -9.29 -21.50 3.07
C ASP A 92 -8.79 -20.07 3.26
N ARG A 93 -9.68 -19.07 3.08
CA ARG A 93 -9.38 -17.65 3.22
C ARG A 93 -8.69 -17.26 4.53
N PRO A 94 -9.10 -17.74 5.72
CA PRO A 94 -8.41 -17.44 6.98
C PRO A 94 -6.95 -17.92 7.00
N LYS A 95 -6.68 -19.09 6.43
CA LYS A 95 -5.33 -19.66 6.35
C LYS A 95 -4.43 -18.82 5.45
N LEU A 96 -4.93 -18.44 4.28
CA LEU A 96 -4.20 -17.57 3.34
C LEU A 96 -3.96 -16.17 3.92
N MET A 97 -4.94 -15.60 4.63
CA MET A 97 -4.77 -14.31 5.31
C MET A 97 -3.73 -14.37 6.42
N LYS A 98 -3.69 -15.46 7.18
CA LYS A 98 -2.64 -15.71 8.18
C LYS A 98 -1.26 -15.77 7.53
N GLU A 99 -1.11 -16.54 6.46
CA GLU A 99 0.15 -16.66 5.71
C GLU A 99 0.62 -15.30 5.15
N MET A 100 -0.30 -14.53 4.54
CA MET A 100 0.00 -13.18 4.04
C MET A 100 0.47 -12.24 5.16
N ARG A 101 -0.16 -12.32 6.34
CA ARG A 101 0.21 -11.51 7.51
C ARG A 101 1.56 -11.91 8.08
N GLU A 102 1.79 -13.21 8.27
CA GLU A 102 3.04 -13.74 8.82
C GLU A 102 4.21 -13.40 7.92
N ARG A 103 4.07 -13.54 6.60
CA ARG A 103 5.12 -13.16 5.65
C ARG A 103 5.42 -11.67 5.66
N GLY A 104 4.39 -10.83 5.83
CA GLY A 104 4.56 -9.39 6.03
C GLY A 104 5.32 -9.06 7.32
N PHE A 105 5.14 -9.85 8.38
CA PHE A 105 5.90 -9.74 9.62
C PHE A 105 7.35 -10.21 9.42
N SER A 106 7.58 -11.37 8.80
CA SER A 106 8.90 -11.90 8.47
C SER A 106 9.74 -10.91 7.66
N SER A 107 9.12 -10.24 6.67
CA SER A 107 9.80 -9.25 5.84
C SER A 107 10.22 -8.01 6.65
N ARG A 108 9.38 -7.51 7.56
CA ARG A 108 9.72 -6.36 8.43
C ARG A 108 10.86 -6.70 9.39
N LEU A 109 10.83 -7.90 9.93
CA LEU A 109 11.84 -8.40 10.85
C LEU A 109 13.20 -8.59 10.16
N LEU A 110 13.20 -9.14 8.95
CA LEU A 110 14.40 -9.22 8.14
C LEU A 110 14.93 -7.81 7.78
N GLU A 111 14.06 -6.89 7.37
CA GLU A 111 14.47 -5.53 7.06
C GLU A 111 15.06 -4.81 8.27
N HIS A 112 14.45 -4.98 9.45
CA HIS A 112 14.98 -4.46 10.71
C HIS A 112 16.39 -5.01 10.97
N HIS A 113 16.57 -6.33 10.86
CA HIS A 113 17.87 -6.95 11.03
C HIS A 113 18.93 -6.37 10.09
N LEU A 114 18.61 -6.27 8.80
CA LEU A 114 19.52 -5.76 7.78
C LEU A 114 19.93 -4.29 8.02
N LYS A 115 19.05 -3.47 8.60
CA LYS A 115 19.37 -2.07 8.99
C LYS A 115 20.34 -1.98 10.16
N THR A 116 20.47 -3.03 10.97
CA THR A 116 21.46 -3.08 12.06
C THR A 116 22.87 -3.44 11.59
N LEU A 117 23.02 -3.86 10.32
CA LEU A 117 24.30 -4.24 9.72
C LEU A 117 24.88 -3.10 8.87
N SER A 118 26.18 -3.12 8.63
CA SER A 118 26.79 -2.26 7.61
C SER A 118 26.31 -2.68 6.20
N PRO A 119 26.33 -1.77 5.20
CA PRO A 119 25.79 -2.05 3.86
C PRO A 119 26.34 -3.32 3.21
N ASP A 120 27.65 -3.55 3.29
CA ASP A 120 28.30 -4.74 2.72
C ASP A 120 27.80 -6.03 3.40
N LYS A 121 27.73 -6.02 4.74
CA LYS A 121 27.22 -7.16 5.51
C LYS A 121 25.73 -7.40 5.28
N ALA A 122 24.95 -6.35 5.09
CA ALA A 122 23.53 -6.48 4.79
C ALA A 122 23.31 -7.12 3.40
N ASN A 123 24.16 -6.83 2.42
CA ASN A 123 24.09 -7.46 1.10
C ASN A 123 24.52 -8.94 1.13
N ASP A 124 25.58 -9.26 1.86
CA ASP A 124 25.98 -10.65 2.08
C ASP A 124 24.86 -11.44 2.78
N GLU A 125 24.23 -10.83 3.80
CA GLU A 125 23.16 -11.48 4.55
C GLU A 125 21.89 -11.66 3.72
N ARG A 126 21.54 -10.69 2.85
CA ARG A 126 20.46 -10.87 1.86
C ARG A 126 20.74 -12.04 0.95
N THR A 127 21.96 -12.15 0.44
CA THR A 127 22.36 -13.24 -0.46
C THR A 127 22.28 -14.59 0.25
N ARG A 128 22.74 -14.68 1.50
CA ARG A 128 22.62 -15.88 2.34
C ARG A 128 21.16 -16.25 2.58
N PHE A 129 20.33 -15.29 2.97
CA PHE A 129 18.90 -15.52 3.22
C PHE A 129 18.18 -16.03 1.96
N LEU A 130 18.52 -15.50 0.79
CA LEU A 130 17.97 -15.96 -0.48
C LEU A 130 18.50 -17.34 -0.91
N ALA A 131 19.68 -17.75 -0.46
CA ALA A 131 20.20 -19.09 -0.71
C ALA A 131 19.54 -20.18 0.16
N LEU A 132 18.87 -19.80 1.26
CA LEU A 132 18.16 -20.73 2.13
C LEU A 132 16.91 -21.33 1.47
N SER A 133 16.57 -22.57 1.87
CA SER A 133 15.30 -23.21 1.53
C SER A 133 14.10 -22.44 2.14
N PRO A 134 12.87 -22.62 1.63
CA PRO A 134 11.69 -21.98 2.21
C PRO A 134 11.51 -22.26 3.71
N GLU A 135 11.76 -23.48 4.14
CA GLU A 135 11.67 -23.92 5.53
C GLU A 135 12.77 -23.26 6.39
N ASP A 136 14.02 -23.28 5.91
CA ASP A 136 15.15 -22.67 6.63
C ASP A 136 15.00 -21.15 6.75
N ARG A 137 14.39 -20.50 5.76
CA ARG A 137 14.05 -19.06 5.85
C ARG A 137 13.07 -18.79 6.99
N GLN A 138 12.11 -19.67 7.23
CA GLN A 138 11.18 -19.52 8.34
C GLN A 138 11.89 -19.68 9.69
N GLU A 139 12.76 -20.67 9.81
CA GLU A 139 13.55 -20.87 11.03
C GLU A 139 14.50 -19.69 11.28
N TYR A 140 15.15 -19.18 10.24
CA TYR A 140 16.00 -17.99 10.32
C TYR A 140 15.20 -16.77 10.82
N VAL A 141 14.00 -16.55 10.26
CA VAL A 141 13.10 -15.49 10.72
C VAL A 141 12.68 -15.72 12.17
N HIS A 142 12.42 -16.95 12.61
CA HIS A 142 12.09 -17.24 14.01
C HIS A 142 13.24 -16.85 14.96
N LYS A 143 14.48 -17.17 14.59
CA LYS A 143 15.68 -16.77 15.34
C LYS A 143 15.83 -15.24 15.40
N LEU A 144 15.55 -14.54 14.30
CA LEU A 144 15.48 -13.07 14.32
C LEU A 144 14.37 -12.58 15.25
N ALA A 145 13.23 -13.26 15.28
CA ALA A 145 12.07 -12.85 16.09
C ALA A 145 12.39 -12.97 17.57
N GLU A 146 13.11 -14.01 17.99
CA GLU A 146 13.62 -14.16 19.35
C GLU A 146 14.60 -13.04 19.71
N LYS A 147 15.52 -12.71 18.78
CA LYS A 147 16.51 -11.64 18.96
C LYS A 147 15.87 -10.25 19.11
N TYR A 148 14.79 -9.99 18.37
CA TYR A 148 14.12 -8.67 18.32
C TYR A 148 12.72 -8.67 18.96
N ALA A 149 12.41 -9.68 19.79
CA ALA A 149 11.06 -9.93 20.33
C ALA A 149 10.45 -8.73 21.07
N GLY A 150 11.29 -7.90 21.68
CA GLY A 150 10.89 -6.69 22.40
C GLY A 150 10.80 -5.42 21.54
N GLU A 151 11.47 -5.37 20.40
CA GLU A 151 11.64 -4.14 19.62
C GLU A 151 10.58 -3.98 18.53
N LEU A 152 10.18 -5.10 17.90
CA LEU A 152 9.19 -5.10 16.82
C LEU A 152 7.78 -5.38 17.32
N GLY A 153 7.54 -5.07 18.61
CA GLY A 153 6.36 -5.38 19.42
C GLY A 153 5.17 -5.82 18.60
N LYS A 154 4.75 -7.10 18.80
CA LYS A 154 3.52 -7.68 18.23
C LYS A 154 2.48 -6.57 18.14
N GLY A 155 2.16 -6.15 16.91
CA GLY A 155 1.41 -4.92 16.69
C GLY A 155 0.22 -4.87 17.64
N LYS A 156 0.10 -3.78 18.41
CA LYS A 156 -1.12 -3.46 19.16
C LYS A 156 -2.30 -3.49 18.16
N GLY A 157 -3.01 -4.61 18.11
CA GLY A 157 -4.04 -4.80 17.10
C GLY A 157 -4.55 -6.23 16.91
N ASP A 158 -4.52 -7.06 17.94
CA ASP A 158 -5.47 -8.17 18.08
C ASP A 158 -5.81 -8.26 19.58
N LYS A 159 -6.45 -7.19 20.08
CA LYS A 159 -7.29 -7.33 21.26
C LYS A 159 -8.42 -8.24 20.78
N LYS A 160 -8.39 -9.51 21.17
CA LYS A 160 -9.58 -10.37 21.16
C LYS A 160 -10.69 -9.57 21.82
N GLU A 161 -11.58 -9.01 21.02
CA GLU A 161 -12.89 -8.62 21.49
C GLU A 161 -13.65 -9.94 21.61
N ASP A 162 -13.47 -10.56 22.78
CA ASP A 162 -14.21 -11.72 23.22
C ASP A 162 -15.72 -11.42 23.18
N GLY A 163 -16.48 -12.45 22.84
CA GLY A 163 -17.80 -12.33 22.26
C GLY A 163 -18.86 -11.61 23.11
N LYS A 164 -19.56 -10.68 22.48
CA LYS A 164 -21.00 -10.47 22.64
C LYS A 164 -21.51 -9.52 21.56
N ARG A 165 -22.67 -9.83 20.96
CA ARG A 165 -23.38 -9.13 19.85
C ARG A 165 -22.87 -9.63 18.48
N ARG A 166 -23.59 -10.47 17.74
CA ARG A 166 -25.00 -10.37 17.35
C ARG A 166 -25.63 -11.77 17.23
N LYS A 167 -26.40 -12.19 18.23
CA LYS A 167 -27.71 -12.77 17.93
C LYS A 167 -28.63 -11.56 17.75
N ASP A 168 -29.60 -11.67 16.85
CA ASP A 168 -30.58 -10.63 16.49
C ASP A 168 -30.13 -9.70 15.35
N ASP A 169 -30.02 -10.26 14.15
CA ASP A 169 -30.52 -9.58 12.95
C ASP A 169 -31.75 -10.39 12.47
N PRO A 170 -32.94 -9.80 12.33
CA PRO A 170 -34.13 -10.52 11.91
C PRO A 170 -33.99 -10.91 10.44
N VAL A 171 -34.30 -12.18 10.16
CA VAL A 171 -34.56 -12.72 8.82
C VAL A 171 -35.52 -11.77 8.09
N ALA A 172 -35.05 -11.17 6.99
CA ALA A 172 -35.93 -10.51 6.04
C ALA A 172 -36.95 -11.54 5.53
N PRO A 173 -38.27 -11.27 5.56
CA PRO A 173 -39.25 -12.22 5.07
C PRO A 173 -39.11 -12.40 3.57
N ALA A 174 -39.12 -13.65 3.12
CA ALA A 174 -39.25 -14.00 1.71
C ALA A 174 -40.57 -13.43 1.15
N PRO A 175 -40.61 -12.91 -0.08
CA PRO A 175 -41.88 -12.56 -0.70
C PRO A 175 -42.64 -13.84 -1.05
N ASP A 176 -43.69 -14.12 -0.28
CA ASP A 176 -44.77 -15.04 -0.67
C ASP A 176 -45.40 -14.51 -1.97
N ALA A 177 -45.18 -15.22 -3.07
CA ALA A 177 -46.03 -15.12 -4.25
C ALA A 177 -47.21 -16.08 -4.04
N ALA A 178 -48.30 -15.54 -3.49
CA ALA A 178 -49.55 -16.25 -3.37
C ALA A 178 -50.43 -16.04 -4.63
N LYS A 179 -50.87 -17.19 -5.17
CA LYS A 179 -52.00 -17.46 -6.08
C LYS A 179 -51.83 -17.18 -7.57
#